data_AF-A0A3N5AX09-F1
#
_entry.id   AF-A0A3N5AX09-F1
#
_cell.length_a   1.000
_cell.length_b   1.000
_cell.length_c   1.000
_cell.angle_alpha   90.00
_cell.angle_beta   90.00
_cell.angle_gamma   90.00
#
_symmetry.space_group_name_H-M   'P 1'
#
loop_
_entity.id
_entity.type
_entity.pdbx_description
1 polymer ?
#
loop_
_entity_poly.entity_id
_entity_poly.type
_entity_poly.pdbx_seq_one_letter_code
_entity_poly.pdbx_strand_id
1 'polypeptide(L)'
;MRRKGLKRLELRLPVTHWIWRLSEGSRAATAVRYLEIGARLEAIEERMARLERKIDALSATVPENTKKPASEKNAPVIDAAAFFDI
;
A
#
# COMPACT_ATOMS: atom_id res chain seq x y z
N MET A 1 -33.04 24.92 7.94
CA MET A 1 -31.70 25.08 7.32
C MET A 1 -31.61 24.23 6.06
N ARG A 2 -31.43 24.83 4.87
CA ARG A 2 -31.18 24.05 3.63
C ARG A 2 -29.73 23.54 3.65
N ARG A 3 -29.56 22.22 3.54
CA ARG A 3 -28.25 21.55 3.41
C ARG A 3 -27.65 21.82 2.01
N LYS A 4 -27.09 23.02 1.79
CA LYS A 4 -26.51 23.42 0.49
C LYS A 4 -25.32 22.49 0.16
N GLY A 5 -25.33 21.87 -1.02
CA GLY A 5 -24.24 21.02 -1.51
C GLY A 5 -24.31 19.53 -1.13
N LEU A 6 -25.33 19.08 -0.38
CA LEU A 6 -25.51 17.67 -0.02
C LEU A 6 -26.64 17.05 -0.83
N LYS A 7 -26.41 15.84 -1.36
CA LYS A 7 -27.44 14.99 -1.99
C LYS A 7 -27.92 13.93 -0.99
N ARG A 8 -29.19 13.52 -1.11
CA ARG A 8 -29.76 12.44 -0.30
C ARG A 8 -29.43 11.09 -0.95
N LEU A 9 -28.90 10.18 -0.15
CA LEU A 9 -28.69 8.78 -0.52
C LEU A 9 -29.59 7.92 0.37
N GLU A 10 -30.31 6.97 -0.25
CA GLU A 10 -31.11 5.98 0.47
C GLU A 10 -30.46 4.60 0.31
N LEU A 11 -30.22 3.93 1.43
CA LEU A 11 -29.59 2.61 1.48
C LEU A 11 -30.61 1.59 1.95
N ARG A 12 -30.71 0.47 1.23
CA ARG A 12 -31.44 -0.72 1.69
C ARG A 12 -30.42 -1.76 2.08
N LEU A 13 -30.41 -2.14 3.36
CA LEU A 13 -29.47 -3.11 3.90
C LEU A 13 -30.25 -4.33 4.44
N PRO A 14 -29.68 -5.54 4.39
CA PRO A 14 -30.27 -6.71 5.01
C PRO A 14 -30.55 -6.49 6.50
N VAL A 15 -31.59 -7.13 7.03
CA VAL A 15 -31.93 -7.06 8.47
C VAL A 15 -30.82 -7.64 9.34
N THR A 16 -29.96 -8.49 8.78
CA THR A 16 -28.79 -9.07 9.43
C THR A 16 -27.57 -8.14 9.47
N HIS A 17 -27.64 -6.97 8.84
CA HIS A 17 -26.49 -6.07 8.72
C HIS A 17 -26.03 -5.54 10.09
N TRP A 18 -24.71 -5.50 10.31
CA TRP A 18 -24.12 -5.15 11.59
C TRP A 18 -24.48 -3.74 12.08
N ILE A 19 -24.79 -2.82 11.15
CA ILE A 19 -25.18 -1.44 11.47
C ILE A 19 -26.40 -1.37 12.40
N TRP A 20 -27.26 -2.39 12.39
CA TRP A 20 -28.44 -2.44 13.25
C TRP A 20 -28.11 -2.71 14.72
N ARG A 21 -26.90 -3.19 15.02
CA ARG A 21 -26.37 -3.29 16.39
C ARG A 21 -26.04 -1.93 16.99
N LEU A 22 -25.92 -0.88 16.17
CA LEU A 22 -25.68 0.49 16.63
C LEU A 22 -26.99 1.17 17.04
N SER A 23 -26.88 2.14 17.94
CA SER A 23 -28.01 3.01 18.34
C SER A 23 -28.52 3.82 17.15
N GLU A 24 -29.85 4.01 17.07
CA GLU A 24 -30.51 4.58 15.89
C GLU A 24 -29.93 5.92 15.44
N GLY A 25 -29.66 6.83 16.39
CA GLY A 25 -29.08 8.14 16.12
C GLY A 25 -27.65 8.11 15.56
N SER A 26 -26.90 7.02 15.74
CA SER A 26 -25.52 6.89 15.30
C SER A 26 -25.35 6.16 13.96
N ARG A 27 -26.40 5.48 13.46
CA ARG A 27 -26.35 4.66 12.24
C ARG A 27 -25.99 5.49 11.01
N ALA A 28 -26.70 6.60 10.79
CA ALA A 28 -26.47 7.45 9.62
C ALA A 28 -25.05 8.05 9.62
N ALA A 29 -24.59 8.56 10.76
CA ALA A 29 -23.24 9.10 10.90
C ALA A 29 -22.17 8.02 10.66
N THR A 30 -22.41 6.80 11.15
CA THR A 30 -21.49 5.69 10.95
C THR A 30 -21.48 5.20 9.50
N ALA A 31 -22.64 5.11 8.84
CA ALA A 31 -22.72 4.78 7.42
C ALA A 31 -21.93 5.77 6.56
N VAL A 32 -22.06 7.08 6.82
CA VAL A 32 -21.29 8.11 6.10
C VAL A 32 -19.78 7.89 6.29
N ARG A 33 -19.32 7.71 7.53
CA ARG A 33 -17.89 7.45 7.81
C ARG A 33 -17.38 6.20 7.08
N TYR A 34 -18.16 5.12 7.05
CA TYR A 34 -17.77 3.90 6.35
C TYR A 34 -17.73 4.09 4.83
N LEU A 35 -18.64 4.86 4.25
CA LEU A 35 -18.59 5.21 2.82
C LEU A 35 -17.34 6.04 2.50
N GLU A 36 -16.96 6.98 3.35
CA GLU A 36 -15.72 7.76 3.18
C GLU A 36 -14.47 6.89 3.29
N ILE A 37 -14.43 5.94 4.23
CA ILE A 37 -13.34 4.97 4.37
C ILE A 37 -13.26 4.08 3.13
N GLY A 38 -14.40 3.57 2.65
CA GLY A 38 -14.46 2.75 1.44
C GLY A 38 -13.89 3.49 0.22
N ALA A 39 -14.27 4.74 0.01
CA ALA A 39 -13.74 5.56 -1.09
C ALA A 39 -12.22 5.77 -0.99
N ARG A 40 -11.68 5.94 0.23
CA ARG A 40 -10.23 6.05 0.43
C ARG A 40 -9.50 4.75 0.15
N LEU A 41 -10.07 3.61 0.57
CA LEU A 41 -9.49 2.29 0.31
C LEU A 41 -9.44 2.00 -1.18
N GLU A 42 -10.53 2.26 -1.91
CA GLU A 42 -10.58 2.09 -3.37
C GLU A 42 -9.51 2.91 -4.09
N ALA A 43 -9.30 4.17 -3.68
CA ALA A 43 -8.24 5.01 -4.24
C ALA A 43 -6.83 4.49 -3.94
N ILE A 44 -6.62 3.88 -2.76
CA ILE A 44 -5.34 3.26 -2.39
C ILE A 44 -5.10 2.02 -3.24
N GLU A 45 -6.10 1.15 -3.38
CA GLU A 45 -6.04 -0.06 -4.21
C GLU A 45 -5.71 0.30 -5.67
N GLU A 46 -6.35 1.33 -6.23
CA GLU A 46 -6.04 1.79 -7.58
C GLU A 46 -4.59 2.29 -7.70
N ARG A 47 -4.11 3.04 -6.70
CA ARG A 47 -2.72 3.52 -6.68
C ARG A 47 -1.73 2.37 -6.59
N MET A 48 -2.01 1.34 -5.78
CA MET A 48 -1.17 0.15 -5.67
C MET A 48 -1.12 -0.60 -7.01
N ALA A 49 -2.27 -0.86 -7.63
CA ALA A 49 -2.33 -1.51 -8.94
C ALA A 49 -1.56 -0.73 -10.02
N ARG A 50 -1.58 0.61 -9.98
CA ARG A 50 -0.77 1.45 -10.88
C ARG A 50 0.72 1.33 -10.61
N LEU A 51 1.13 1.20 -9.35
CA LEU A 51 2.54 1.02 -8.97
C LEU A 51 3.05 -0.37 -9.37
N GLU A 52 2.27 -1.42 -9.14
CA GLU A 52 2.60 -2.79 -9.57
C GLU A 52 2.87 -2.84 -11.08
N ARG A 53 1.97 -2.29 -11.90
CA ARG A 53 2.18 -2.22 -13.36
C ARG A 53 3.46 -1.46 -13.75
N LYS A 54 3.80 -0.40 -13.02
CA LYS A 54 5.04 0.36 -13.29
C LYS A 54 6.27 -0.44 -12.90
N ILE A 55 6.22 -1.17 -11.80
CA ILE A 55 7.30 -2.06 -11.36
C ILE A 55 7.50 -3.17 -12.39
N ASP A 56 6.43 -3.84 -12.82
CA ASP A 56 6.50 -4.89 -13.84
C ASP A 56 7.09 -4.38 -15.15
N ALA A 57 6.66 -3.18 -15.59
CA ALA A 57 7.20 -2.54 -16.79
C ALA A 57 8.71 -2.23 -16.65
N LEU A 58 9.14 -1.73 -15.49
CA LEU A 58 10.56 -1.47 -15.22
C LEU A 58 11.37 -2.77 -15.19
N SER A 59 10.88 -3.80 -14.51
CA SER A 59 11.51 -5.12 -14.44
C SER A 59 11.64 -5.77 -15.82
N ALA A 60 10.67 -5.59 -16.71
CA ALA A 60 10.75 -6.08 -18.10
C ALA A 60 11.80 -5.33 -18.95
N THR A 61 12.14 -4.09 -18.59
CA THR A 61 13.14 -3.28 -19.31
C THR A 61 14.57 -3.44 -18.80
N VAL A 62 14.79 -4.08 -17.65
CA VAL A 62 16.14 -4.41 -17.16
C VAL A 62 16.54 -5.77 -17.74
N PRO A 63 17.46 -5.83 -18.72
CA PRO A 63 17.96 -7.12 -19.18
C PRO A 63 18.65 -7.81 -18.00
N GLU A 64 18.18 -9.01 -17.69
CA GLU A 64 18.74 -9.94 -16.71
C GLU A 64 20.11 -10.46 -17.20
N ASN A 65 21.11 -9.57 -17.26
CA ASN A 65 22.47 -9.93 -17.70
C ASN A 65 23.57 -9.43 -16.75
N THR A 66 23.28 -9.44 -15.44
CA THR A 66 24.27 -9.20 -14.39
C THR A 66 24.22 -10.23 -13.26
N LYS A 67 23.94 -11.50 -13.59
CA LYS A 67 24.41 -12.64 -12.77
C LYS A 67 25.59 -13.31 -13.45
N LYS A 68 26.70 -12.59 -13.58
CA LYS A 68 28.02 -13.19 -13.77
C LYS A 68 28.58 -13.42 -12.35
N PRO A 69 28.91 -14.65 -11.92
CA PRO A 69 29.54 -14.84 -10.62
C PRO A 69 30.88 -14.10 -10.68
N ALA A 70 31.01 -13.06 -9.85
CA ALA A 70 32.26 -12.35 -9.67
C ALA A 70 33.25 -13.34 -9.06
N SER A 71 34.09 -13.87 -9.95
CA SER A 71 35.34 -14.56 -9.64
C SER A 71 36.02 -13.92 -8.43
N GLU A 72 36.15 -14.70 -7.37
CA GLU A 72 37.24 -14.55 -6.41
C GLU A 72 38.55 -14.35 -7.19
N LYS A 73 39.21 -13.21 -6.99
CA LYS A 73 40.67 -13.05 -7.05
C LYS A 73 40.99 -11.60 -6.72
N ASN A 74 41.87 -11.46 -5.72
CA ASN A 74 42.50 -10.23 -5.24
C ASN A 74 41.73 -9.50 -4.11
N ALA A 75 41.45 -10.20 -3.02
CA ALA A 75 41.57 -9.53 -1.72
C ALA A 75 43.07 -9.37 -1.41
N PRO A 76 43.57 -8.16 -1.08
CA PRO A 76 44.93 -8.01 -0.61
C PRO A 76 45.08 -8.80 0.70
N VAL A 77 46.02 -9.73 0.74
CA VAL A 77 46.40 -10.43 1.96
C VAL A 77 47.03 -9.39 2.87
N ILE A 78 46.31 -8.98 3.93
CA ILE A 78 46.85 -8.09 4.95
C ILE A 78 47.84 -8.93 5.77
N ASP A 79 49.13 -8.61 5.67
CA ASP A 79 50.16 -9.24 6.49
C ASP A 79 50.06 -8.72 7.92
N ALA A 80 49.60 -9.58 8.82
CA ALA A 80 49.43 -9.26 10.24
C ALA A 80 50.78 -8.98 10.95
N ALA A 81 51.91 -9.43 10.38
CA ALA A 81 53.24 -9.18 10.96
C ALA A 81 53.67 -7.71 10.80
N ALA A 82 53.15 -7.00 9.80
CA ALA A 82 53.48 -5.59 9.57
C ALA A 82 52.83 -4.63 10.59
N PHE A 83 51.90 -5.11 11.43
CA PHE A 83 51.11 -4.26 12.31
C PHE A 83 51.67 -4.12 13.74
N PHE A 84 52.60 -4.99 14.15
CA PHE A 84 53.04 -5.08 15.56
C PHE A 84 54.48 -4.58 15.84
N ASP A 85 55.18 -4.02 14.85
CA ASP A 85 56.54 -3.45 15.01
C ASP A 85 56.54 -1.90 15.11
N ILE A 86 55.63 -1.32 15.90
CA ILE A 86 55.67 0.11 16.31
C ILE A 86 55.74 0.21 17.83
#